data_AF-A0A7X0CHQ5-F1
#
_entry.id   AF-A0A7X0CHQ5-F1
#
_cell.length_a   1.000
_cell.length_b   1.000
_cell.length_c   1.000
_cell.angle_alpha   90.00
_cell.angle_beta   90.00
_cell.angle_gamma   90.00
#
_symmetry.space_group_name_H-M   'P 1'
#
loop_
_entity.id
_entity.type
_entity.pdbx_description
1 polymer ?
#
loop_
_entity_poly.entity_id
_entity_poly.type
_entity_poly.pdbx_seq_one_letter_code
_entity_poly.pdbx_strand_id
1 'polypeptide(L)'
;MTDIERFNLFWLCHAMTAPLSAEESYYFDSQSKKFFMEKSTGLFDMVDLPLIAPLAEDIEQRMPEIDSEASEIVEIPRLNIQDKIAVQLLFLSKFPGIIHEEKLRLAAEKQQDAYGFGLDVLFNVNETLQPIISYWDDFKLKTIQYYLEKFTGLVGITLKML
;
A
#
# COMPACT_ATOMS: atom_id res chain seq x y z
N MET A 1 14.21 -3.12 10.67
CA MET A 1 13.21 -3.73 9.78
C MET A 1 13.86 -4.96 9.17
N THR A 2 13.25 -6.13 9.32
CA THR A 2 13.70 -7.36 8.66
C THR A 2 13.35 -7.34 7.17
N ASP A 3 13.96 -8.21 6.36
CA ASP A 3 13.65 -8.30 4.92
C ASP A 3 12.18 -8.69 4.67
N ILE A 4 11.62 -9.52 5.55
CA ILE A 4 10.21 -9.95 5.50
C ILE A 4 9.27 -8.79 5.83
N GLU A 5 9.56 -8.02 6.88
CA GLU A 5 8.78 -6.82 7.20
C GLU A 5 8.81 -5.81 6.03
N ARG A 6 9.98 -5.64 5.42
CA ARG A 6 10.15 -4.74 4.27
C ARG A 6 9.34 -5.22 3.06
N PHE A 7 9.36 -6.52 2.76
CA PHE A 7 8.55 -7.12 1.70
C PHE A 7 7.04 -6.91 1.93
N ASN A 8 6.55 -7.17 3.15
CA ASN A 8 5.15 -6.95 3.51
C ASN A 8 4.75 -5.49 3.34
N LEU A 9 5.56 -4.56 3.82
CA LEU A 9 5.27 -3.12 3.69
C LEU A 9 5.32 -2.64 2.24
N PHE A 10 6.16 -3.22 1.39
CA PHE A 10 6.16 -2.91 -0.04
C PHE A 10 4.87 -3.38 -0.71
N TRP A 11 4.44 -4.61 -0.43
CA TRP A 11 3.18 -5.13 -0.96
C TRP A 11 1.98 -4.32 -0.46
N LEU A 12 1.97 -3.93 0.82
CA LEU A 12 0.95 -3.05 1.40
C LEU A 12 0.98 -1.65 0.77
N CYS A 13 2.17 -1.11 0.50
CA CYS A 13 2.30 0.14 -0.22
C CYS A 13 1.68 0.03 -1.62
N HIS A 14 1.91 -1.07 -2.32
CA HIS A 14 1.29 -1.34 -3.62
C HIS A 14 -0.24 -1.41 -3.51
N ALA A 15 -0.76 -2.22 -2.58
CA ALA A 15 -2.20 -2.36 -2.31
C ALA A 15 -2.87 -1.01 -2.01
N MET A 16 -2.31 -0.24 -1.07
CA MET A 16 -2.85 1.05 -0.65
C MET A 16 -2.74 2.14 -1.73
N THR A 17 -1.79 2.01 -2.66
CA THR A 17 -1.62 2.99 -3.75
C THR A 17 -2.23 2.54 -5.06
N ALA A 18 -2.91 1.40 -5.09
CA ALA A 18 -3.67 0.96 -6.26
C ALA A 18 -4.68 2.05 -6.69
N PRO A 19 -4.95 2.20 -8.00
CA PRO A 19 -6.03 3.05 -8.49
C PRO A 19 -7.38 2.66 -7.86
N LEU A 20 -8.28 3.60 -7.64
CA LEU A 20 -9.65 3.29 -7.19
C LEU A 20 -10.43 2.50 -8.26
N SER A 21 -10.07 2.65 -9.54
CA SER A 21 -10.64 1.90 -10.65
C SER A 21 -9.98 0.54 -10.88
N ALA A 22 -8.99 0.14 -10.06
CA ALA A 22 -8.34 -1.16 -10.18
C ALA A 22 -9.33 -2.30 -9.87
N GLU A 23 -9.32 -3.33 -10.71
CA GLU A 23 -10.17 -4.53 -10.54
C GLU A 23 -9.73 -5.39 -9.35
N GLU A 24 -8.47 -5.26 -8.93
CA GLU A 24 -7.94 -6.02 -7.80
C GLU A 24 -8.28 -5.41 -6.44
N SER A 25 -8.87 -6.21 -5.56
CA SER A 25 -9.05 -5.87 -4.14
C SER A 25 -8.03 -6.58 -3.29
N TYR A 26 -7.59 -5.94 -2.20
CA TYR A 26 -6.48 -6.42 -1.38
C TYR A 26 -6.95 -6.63 0.05
N TYR A 27 -6.54 -7.75 0.65
CA TYR A 27 -7.08 -8.18 1.93
C TYR A 27 -6.00 -8.74 2.86
N PHE A 28 -6.33 -8.76 4.14
CA PHE A 28 -5.63 -9.51 5.18
C PHE A 28 -6.61 -10.48 5.86
N ASP A 29 -6.25 -11.75 5.92
CA ASP A 29 -6.97 -12.76 6.69
C ASP A 29 -6.30 -12.92 8.06
N SER A 30 -7.01 -12.57 9.13
CA SER A 30 -6.52 -12.66 10.50
C SER A 30 -6.40 -14.10 11.02
N GLN A 31 -7.15 -15.04 10.44
CA GLN A 31 -7.11 -16.45 10.84
C GLN A 31 -5.81 -17.12 10.35
N SER A 32 -5.54 -17.04 9.04
CA SER A 32 -4.29 -17.57 8.46
C SER A 32 -3.08 -16.65 8.63
N LYS A 33 -3.31 -15.38 8.99
CA LYS A 33 -2.30 -14.30 9.10
C LYS A 33 -1.58 -14.05 7.77
N LYS A 34 -2.32 -14.09 6.66
CA LYS A 34 -1.78 -13.91 5.31
C LYS A 34 -2.47 -12.76 4.60
N PHE A 35 -1.68 -12.06 3.78
CA PHE A 35 -2.20 -11.13 2.80
C PHE A 35 -2.55 -11.87 1.51
N PHE A 36 -3.60 -11.41 0.85
CA PHE A 36 -4.02 -11.93 -0.45
C PHE A 36 -4.71 -10.82 -1.24
N MET A 37 -4.88 -11.04 -2.54
CA MET A 37 -5.68 -10.19 -3.40
C MET A 37 -6.72 -11.02 -4.14
N GLU A 38 -7.84 -10.39 -4.42
CA GLU A 38 -8.89 -10.91 -5.29
C GLU A 38 -8.81 -10.20 -6.63
N LYS A 39 -8.84 -11.00 -7.70
CA LYS A 39 -9.00 -10.54 -9.08
C LYS A 39 -10.21 -11.23 -9.67
N SER A 40 -10.70 -10.76 -10.81
CA SER A 40 -11.80 -11.40 -11.56
C SER A 40 -11.57 -12.90 -11.86
N THR A 41 -10.31 -13.34 -11.84
CA THR A 41 -9.89 -14.73 -12.09
C THR A 41 -9.69 -15.58 -10.84
N GLY A 42 -9.84 -15.02 -9.63
CA GLY A 42 -9.73 -15.75 -8.37
C GLY A 42 -8.87 -15.06 -7.30
N LEU A 43 -8.46 -15.84 -6.30
CA LEU A 43 -7.65 -15.38 -5.16
C LEU A 43 -6.16 -15.68 -5.37
N PHE A 44 -5.30 -14.73 -5.00
CA PHE A 44 -3.86 -14.81 -5.21
C PHE A 44 -3.08 -14.36 -3.98
N ASP A 45 -1.90 -14.92 -3.78
CA ASP A 45 -0.98 -14.50 -2.73
C ASP A 45 -0.19 -13.22 -3.10
N MET A 46 0.74 -12.83 -2.23
CA MET A 46 1.53 -11.62 -2.37
C MET A 46 2.51 -11.62 -3.55
N VAL A 47 2.74 -12.77 -4.20
CA VAL A 47 3.65 -12.93 -5.34
C VAL A 47 2.88 -13.34 -6.61
N ASP A 48 1.59 -13.01 -6.67
CA ASP A 48 0.69 -13.27 -7.78
C ASP A 48 0.49 -14.77 -8.11
N LEU A 49 0.67 -15.67 -7.14
CA LEU A 49 0.36 -17.09 -7.31
C LEU A 49 -1.07 -17.39 -6.84
N PRO A 50 -1.85 -18.20 -7.59
CA PRO A 50 -3.19 -18.59 -7.17
C PRO A 50 -3.16 -19.28 -5.80
N LEU A 51 -4.09 -18.91 -4.92
CA LEU A 51 -4.31 -19.65 -3.69
C LEU A 51 -4.86 -21.04 -4.03
N ILE A 52 -4.43 -22.04 -3.25
CA ILE A 52 -4.84 -23.43 -3.43
C ILE A 52 -5.65 -23.93 -2.23
N ALA A 53 -6.43 -24.98 -2.46
CA ALA A 53 -7.13 -25.68 -1.39
C ALA A 53 -6.13 -26.23 -0.33
N PRO A 54 -6.51 -26.26 0.96
CA PRO A 54 -7.83 -25.88 1.48
C PRO A 54 -8.00 -24.37 1.75
N LEU A 55 -6.93 -23.58 1.67
CA LEU A 55 -6.95 -22.16 2.06
C LEU A 55 -7.87 -21.33 1.17
N ALA A 56 -7.81 -21.53 -0.15
CA ALA A 56 -8.67 -20.80 -1.08
C ALA A 56 -10.16 -21.04 -0.80
N GLU A 57 -10.56 -22.31 -0.63
CA GLU A 57 -11.95 -22.71 -0.39
C GLU A 57 -12.49 -22.13 0.93
N ASP A 58 -11.65 -22.09 1.98
CA ASP A 58 -12.01 -21.50 3.27
C ASP A 58 -12.21 -19.97 3.16
N ILE A 59 -11.32 -19.27 2.46
CA ILE A 59 -11.46 -17.82 2.24
C ILE A 59 -12.70 -17.53 1.40
N GLU A 60 -12.94 -18.28 0.32
CA GLU A 60 -14.12 -18.11 -0.54
C GLU A 60 -15.45 -18.29 0.22
N GLN A 61 -15.49 -19.14 1.24
CA GLN A 61 -16.67 -19.31 2.09
C GLN A 61 -16.90 -18.13 3.04
N ARG A 62 -15.83 -17.46 3.49
CA ARG A 62 -15.89 -16.33 4.44
C ARG A 62 -16.05 -14.97 3.75
N MET A 63 -15.57 -14.81 2.53
CA MET A 63 -15.63 -13.55 1.76
C MET A 63 -17.03 -12.91 1.66
N PRO A 64 -18.14 -13.66 1.48
CA PRO A 64 -19.48 -13.06 1.42
C PRO A 64 -19.90 -12.31 2.70
N GLU A 65 -19.27 -12.58 3.83
CA GLU A 65 -19.55 -11.96 5.12
C GLU A 65 -18.52 -10.88 5.49
N ILE A 66 -17.73 -10.37 4.54
CA ILE A 66 -16.62 -9.45 4.82
C ILE A 66 -17.04 -8.14 5.52
N ASP A 67 -18.26 -7.67 5.26
CA ASP A 67 -18.82 -6.46 5.88
C ASP A 67 -19.38 -6.71 7.30
N SER A 68 -19.36 -7.96 7.77
CA SER A 68 -19.78 -8.33 9.12
C SER A 68 -18.77 -7.82 10.16
N GLU A 69 -19.26 -7.33 11.30
CA GLU A 69 -18.39 -6.98 12.45
C GLU A 69 -17.56 -8.17 12.97
N ALA A 70 -18.00 -9.40 12.67
CA ALA A 70 -17.30 -10.62 13.05
C ALA A 70 -16.34 -11.13 11.96
N SER A 71 -16.19 -10.40 10.84
CA SER A 71 -15.32 -10.82 9.75
C SER A 71 -13.87 -10.92 10.22
N GLU A 72 -13.25 -12.05 9.89
CA GLU A 72 -11.82 -12.28 10.09
C GLU A 72 -10.98 -11.80 8.90
N ILE A 73 -11.63 -11.38 7.82
CA ILE A 73 -11.02 -10.86 6.59
C ILE A 73 -11.23 -9.35 6.56
N VAL A 74 -10.15 -8.64 6.27
CA VAL A 74 -10.11 -7.17 6.30
C VAL A 74 -9.65 -6.66 4.96
N GLU A 75 -10.44 -5.80 4.33
CA GLU A 75 -9.99 -5.07 3.15
C GLU A 75 -8.96 -4.01 3.52
N ILE A 76 -7.89 -3.93 2.73
CA ILE A 76 -6.84 -2.92 2.87
C ILE A 76 -7.31 -1.63 2.19
N PRO A 77 -7.38 -0.50 2.91
CA PRO A 77 -7.91 0.73 2.37
C PRO A 77 -6.99 1.32 1.29
N ARG A 78 -7.58 1.77 0.19
CA ARG A 78 -6.87 2.52 -0.85
C ARG A 78 -6.79 4.01 -0.49
N LEU A 79 -5.63 4.61 -0.73
CA LEU A 79 -5.44 6.05 -0.67
C LEU A 79 -6.08 6.69 -1.91
N ASN A 80 -6.85 7.76 -1.72
CA ASN A 80 -7.32 8.56 -2.85
C ASN A 80 -6.19 9.47 -3.38
N ILE A 81 -6.43 10.15 -4.50
CA ILE A 81 -5.45 11.06 -5.11
C ILE A 81 -4.98 12.14 -4.12
N GLN A 82 -5.88 12.73 -3.33
CA GLN A 82 -5.52 13.78 -2.37
C GLN A 82 -4.60 13.26 -1.27
N ASP A 83 -4.84 12.05 -0.77
CA ASP A 83 -3.96 11.39 0.19
C ASP A 83 -2.58 11.11 -0.42
N LYS A 84 -2.53 10.58 -1.66
CA LYS A 84 -1.27 10.34 -2.38
C LYS A 84 -0.48 11.64 -2.58
N ILE A 85 -1.15 12.75 -2.93
CA ILE A 85 -0.54 14.09 -3.04
C ILE A 85 0.00 14.54 -1.69
N ALA A 86 -0.83 14.48 -0.63
CA ALA A 86 -0.45 14.94 0.71
C ALA A 86 0.79 14.21 1.25
N VAL A 87 0.89 12.89 1.04
CA VAL A 87 2.07 12.09 1.42
C VAL A 87 3.33 12.60 0.73
N GLN A 88 3.29 12.88 -0.58
CA GLN A 88 4.44 13.39 -1.32
C GLN A 88 4.83 14.80 -0.91
N LEU A 89 3.85 15.70 -0.73
CA LEU A 89 4.12 17.07 -0.29
C LEU A 89 4.70 17.08 1.14
N LEU A 90 4.21 16.20 2.02
CA LEU A 90 4.78 16.03 3.36
C LEU A 90 6.24 15.56 3.29
N PHE A 91 6.57 14.67 2.36
CA PHE A 91 7.96 14.25 2.16
C PHE A 91 8.84 15.42 1.71
N LEU A 92 8.43 16.13 0.66
CA LEU A 92 9.19 17.26 0.11
C LEU A 92 9.38 18.39 1.14
N SER A 93 8.42 18.59 2.05
CA SER A 93 8.53 19.60 3.12
C SER A 93 9.72 19.38 4.07
N LYS A 94 10.28 18.16 4.11
CA LYS A 94 11.47 17.82 4.92
C LYS A 94 12.80 18.23 4.26
N PHE A 95 12.77 18.68 3.00
CA PHE A 95 13.96 19.02 2.22
C PHE A 95 13.82 20.42 1.57
N PRO A 96 13.70 21.49 2.37
CA PRO A 96 13.55 22.84 1.83
C PRO A 96 14.78 23.24 1.00
N GLY A 97 14.57 23.86 -0.15
CA GLY A 97 15.65 24.32 -1.03
C GLY A 97 16.32 23.22 -1.85
N ILE A 98 15.68 22.05 -1.99
CA ILE A 98 16.19 20.98 -2.84
C ILE A 98 16.23 21.40 -4.31
N ILE A 99 17.22 20.90 -5.04
CA ILE A 99 17.32 21.09 -6.49
C ILE A 99 16.02 20.57 -7.14
N HIS A 100 15.41 21.38 -7.99
CA HIS A 100 14.13 21.09 -8.67
C HIS A 100 12.89 21.05 -7.76
N GLU A 101 12.90 21.67 -6.57
CA GLU A 101 11.76 21.71 -5.64
C GLU A 101 10.41 22.00 -6.32
N GLU A 102 10.34 23.07 -7.14
CA GLU A 102 9.10 23.42 -7.86
C GLU A 102 8.63 22.32 -8.82
N LYS A 103 9.57 21.66 -9.53
CA LYS A 103 9.25 20.58 -10.45
C LYS A 103 8.75 19.34 -9.69
N LEU A 104 9.35 19.04 -8.53
CA LEU A 104 8.92 17.94 -7.67
C LEU A 104 7.53 18.19 -7.10
N ARG A 105 7.27 19.42 -6.62
CA ARG A 105 5.95 19.82 -6.12
C ARG A 105 4.89 19.71 -7.21
N LEU A 106 5.13 20.28 -8.39
CA LEU A 106 4.20 20.22 -9.51
C LEU A 106 3.92 18.79 -9.97
N ALA A 107 4.90 17.90 -9.89
CA ALA A 107 4.70 16.49 -10.24
C ALA A 107 3.85 15.75 -9.21
N ALA A 108 4.07 16.02 -7.92
CA ALA A 108 3.21 15.49 -6.86
C ALA A 108 1.76 15.99 -7.06
N GLU A 109 1.55 17.29 -7.24
CA GLU A 109 0.22 17.91 -7.41
C GLU A 109 -0.52 17.43 -8.66
N LYS A 110 0.20 17.04 -9.72
CA LYS A 110 -0.37 16.50 -10.96
C LYS A 110 -0.58 14.99 -10.95
N GLN A 111 -0.34 14.32 -9.82
CA GLN A 111 -0.52 12.89 -9.71
C GLN A 111 -1.92 12.47 -10.19
N GLN A 112 -1.95 11.51 -11.10
CA GLN A 112 -3.16 10.84 -11.55
C GLN A 112 -3.48 9.64 -10.63
N ASP A 113 -4.68 9.09 -10.76
CA ASP A 113 -5.02 7.85 -10.07
C ASP A 113 -4.34 6.66 -10.74
N ALA A 114 -3.10 6.44 -10.35
CA ALA A 114 -2.23 5.37 -10.80
C ALA A 114 -1.65 4.62 -9.59
N TYR A 115 -1.04 3.48 -9.87
CA TYR A 115 -0.21 2.74 -8.92
C TYR A 115 0.97 3.59 -8.43
N GLY A 116 1.26 3.50 -7.13
CA GLY A 116 2.37 4.20 -6.49
C GLY A 116 2.18 5.71 -6.38
N PHE A 117 3.30 6.43 -6.35
CA PHE A 117 3.33 7.88 -6.20
C PHE A 117 3.98 8.54 -7.41
N GLY A 118 3.54 9.75 -7.76
CA GLY A 118 4.10 10.51 -8.88
C GLY A 118 5.61 10.74 -8.78
N LEU A 119 6.14 10.89 -7.57
CA LEU A 119 7.58 11.04 -7.33
C LEU A 119 8.41 9.79 -7.70
N ASP A 120 7.84 8.58 -7.65
CA ASP A 120 8.57 7.34 -7.99
C ASP A 120 9.12 7.42 -9.43
N VAL A 121 8.34 7.97 -10.36
CA VAL A 121 8.74 8.15 -11.75
C VAL A 121 9.91 9.13 -11.86
N LEU A 122 9.85 10.25 -11.15
CA LEU A 122 10.89 11.29 -11.23
C LEU A 122 12.21 10.86 -10.63
N PHE A 123 12.17 10.11 -9.52
CA PHE A 123 13.36 9.59 -8.88
C PHE A 123 14.06 8.52 -9.72
N ASN A 124 13.31 7.73 -10.48
CA ASN A 124 13.88 6.70 -11.36
C ASN A 124 14.57 7.27 -12.61
N VAL A 125 14.21 8.48 -13.06
CA VAL A 125 14.72 9.05 -14.32
C VAL A 125 15.73 10.19 -14.13
N ASN A 126 15.98 10.64 -12.89
CA ASN A 126 16.89 11.75 -12.61
C ASN A 126 18.01 11.35 -11.64
N GLU A 127 19.21 11.14 -12.18
CA GLU A 127 20.40 10.79 -11.40
C GLU A 127 20.74 11.80 -10.29
N THR A 128 20.41 13.08 -10.50
CA THR A 128 20.63 14.14 -9.50
C THR A 128 19.82 13.93 -8.23
N LEU A 129 18.72 13.17 -8.32
CA LEU A 129 17.84 12.86 -7.20
C LEU A 129 18.20 11.54 -6.51
N GLN A 130 19.18 10.78 -7.01
CA GLN A 130 19.63 9.51 -6.39
C GLN A 130 19.84 9.59 -4.87
N PRO A 131 20.44 10.67 -4.30
CA PRO A 131 20.64 10.76 -2.86
C PRO A 131 19.35 10.76 -2.02
N ILE A 132 18.19 11.09 -2.60
CA ILE A 132 16.91 11.16 -1.87
C ILE A 132 16.08 9.87 -1.94
N ILE A 133 16.43 8.95 -2.84
CA ILE A 133 15.60 7.77 -3.15
C ILE A 133 15.43 6.86 -1.93
N SER A 134 16.51 6.58 -1.20
CA SER A 134 16.45 5.75 0.01
C SER A 134 15.59 6.39 1.10
N TYR A 135 15.67 7.72 1.26
CA TYR A 135 14.82 8.46 2.20
C TYR A 135 13.35 8.41 1.80
N TRP A 136 13.08 8.45 0.49
CA TRP A 136 11.73 8.34 -0.04
C TRP A 136 11.14 6.95 0.19
N ASP A 137 11.89 5.89 -0.10
CA ASP A 137 11.45 4.52 0.13
C ASP A 137 11.16 4.27 1.60
N ASP A 138 12.07 4.65 2.51
CA ASP A 138 11.85 4.49 3.93
C ASP A 138 10.68 5.36 4.44
N PHE A 139 10.46 6.54 3.85
CA PHE A 139 9.32 7.39 4.19
C PHE A 139 7.98 6.78 3.75
N LYS A 140 7.90 6.19 2.55
CA LYS A 140 6.71 5.46 2.09
C LYS A 140 6.37 4.34 3.06
N LEU A 141 7.33 3.47 3.39
CA LEU A 141 7.11 2.32 4.27
C LEU A 141 6.62 2.75 5.66
N LYS A 142 7.22 3.79 6.26
CA LYS A 142 6.77 4.34 7.54
C LYS A 142 5.37 4.95 7.48
N THR A 143 5.05 5.60 6.37
CA THR A 143 3.73 6.21 6.16
C THR A 143 2.65 5.14 6.04
N ILE A 144 2.89 4.09 5.25
CA ILE A 144 1.99 2.95 5.10
C ILE A 144 1.77 2.26 6.45
N GLN A 145 2.84 2.00 7.19
CA GLN A 145 2.73 1.45 8.54
C GLN A 145 1.83 2.32 9.43
N TYR A 146 2.01 3.64 9.43
CA TYR A 146 1.18 4.57 10.20
C TYR A 146 -0.30 4.54 9.80
N TYR A 147 -0.61 4.51 8.50
CA TYR A 147 -2.00 4.41 8.02
C TYR A 147 -2.63 3.09 8.45
N LEU A 148 -1.90 1.99 8.38
CA LEU A 148 -2.38 0.68 8.82
C LEU A 148 -2.60 0.64 10.32
N GLU A 149 -1.69 1.18 11.14
CA GLU A 149 -1.87 1.27 12.60
C GLU A 149 -3.12 2.08 12.97
N LYS A 150 -3.40 3.17 12.24
CA LYS A 150 -4.65 3.92 12.41
C LYS A 150 -5.88 3.14 11.98
N PHE A 151 -5.82 2.49 10.82
CA PHE A 151 -6.94 1.71 10.29
C PHE A 151 -7.28 0.54 11.19
N THR A 152 -6.28 -0.22 11.60
CA THR A 152 -6.41 -1.33 12.54
C THR A 152 -6.89 -0.89 13.92
N GLY A 153 -6.42 0.25 14.42
CA GLY A 153 -6.94 0.86 15.64
C GLY A 153 -8.40 1.31 15.55
N LEU A 154 -8.89 1.66 14.36
CA LEU A 154 -10.30 2.00 14.10
C LEU A 154 -11.19 0.76 13.94
N VAL A 155 -10.65 -0.32 13.37
CA VAL A 155 -11.37 -1.59 13.12
C VAL A 155 -11.19 -2.59 14.29
N GLY A 156 -10.38 -2.26 15.30
CA GLY A 156 -10.15 -3.12 16.47
C GLY A 156 -9.24 -4.33 16.21
N ILE A 157 -8.56 -4.37 15.06
CA ILE A 157 -7.69 -5.47 14.65
C ILE A 157 -6.27 -5.15 15.08
N THR A 158 -5.50 -6.14 15.54
CA THR A 158 -4.08 -5.92 15.87
C THR A 158 -3.22 -6.58 14.79
N LEU A 159 -2.80 -5.82 13.79
CA LEU A 159 -1.74 -6.27 12.87
C LEU A 159 -0.41 -6.29 13.62
N LYS A 160 -0.10 -7.40 14.30
CA LYS A 160 1.29 -7.65 14.71
C LYS A 160 2.06 -8.01 13.46
N MET A 161 2.77 -7.05 12.89
CA MET A 161 3.85 -7.35 11.95
C MET A 161 4.88 -8.18 12.73
N LEU A 162 4.99 -9.47 12.38
CA LEU A 162 5.93 -10.43 12.96
C LEU A 162 7.29 -10.33 12.28
#